data_AF-A0A139HLM6-F1
#
_entry.id   AF-A0A139HLM6-F1
#
_cell.length_a   1.000
_cell.length_b   1.000
_cell.length_c   1.000
_cell.angle_alpha   90.00
_cell.angle_beta   90.00
_cell.angle_gamma   90.00
#
_symmetry.space_group_name_H-M   'P 1'
#
loop_
_entity.id
_entity.type
_entity.pdbx_description
1 polymer ?
#
loop_
_entity_poly.entity_id
_entity_poly.type
_entity_poly.pdbx_seq_one_letter_code
_entity_poly.pdbx_strand_id
1 'polypeptide(L)'
;MSLRNPSRAQSLVTNTLKQEFEELQIQDFIKQATTYNTFTMSSTSNVGDRRAYENSDQKNYTDDEIAQMKKENRFHEGKDNSHQANDSKDERTIANKLAREEKREQEAEEEKTQEDKERKIDPALPAKNHGNEPSKGAKLDKELQEEEEELLKKKGNFGPKAAN
;
A
#
# COMPACT_ATOMS: atom_id res chain seq x y z
N MET A 1 -90.05 -3.15 15.95
CA MET A 1 -89.23 -3.05 14.73
C MET A 1 -87.97 -2.28 15.08
N SER A 2 -86.81 -2.94 15.11
CA SER A 2 -85.53 -2.32 15.49
C SER A 2 -84.97 -1.54 14.29
N LEU A 3 -84.93 -0.21 14.42
CA LEU A 3 -84.36 0.69 13.44
C LEU A 3 -82.83 0.53 13.47
N ARG A 4 -82.25 -0.01 12.39
CA ARG A 4 -80.81 -0.01 12.19
C ARG A 4 -80.37 1.41 11.84
N ASN A 5 -79.65 2.04 12.77
CA ASN A 5 -79.14 3.40 12.64
C ASN A 5 -78.14 3.50 11.47
N PRO A 6 -78.40 4.34 10.44
CA PRO A 6 -77.55 4.46 9.25
C PRO A 6 -76.21 5.16 9.52
N SER A 7 -76.08 5.88 10.64
CA SER A 7 -74.89 6.67 10.98
C SER A 7 -73.65 5.79 11.27
N ARG A 8 -73.83 4.58 11.83
CA ARG A 8 -72.73 3.67 12.14
C ARG A 8 -72.16 2.96 10.91
N ALA A 9 -72.95 2.79 9.86
CA ALA A 9 -72.49 2.17 8.62
C ALA A 9 -71.65 3.14 7.78
N GLN A 10 -72.02 4.43 7.74
CA GLN A 10 -71.25 5.43 7.01
C GLN A 10 -69.91 5.74 7.68
N SER A 11 -69.83 5.77 9.01
CA SER A 11 -68.55 6.02 9.72
C SER A 11 -67.52 4.90 9.53
N LEU A 12 -67.98 3.65 9.43
CA LEU A 12 -67.09 2.50 9.20
C LEU A 12 -66.50 2.53 7.79
N VAL A 13 -67.31 2.86 6.78
CA VAL A 13 -66.86 2.98 5.38
C VAL A 13 -65.86 4.13 5.20
N THR A 14 -66.07 5.26 5.88
CA THR A 14 -65.10 6.38 5.80
C THR A 14 -63.79 6.08 6.52
N ASN A 15 -63.79 5.23 7.55
CA ASN A 15 -62.57 4.86 8.27
C ASN A 15 -61.76 3.83 7.49
N THR A 16 -62.40 2.87 6.83
CA THR A 16 -61.70 1.90 5.98
C THR A 16 -61.06 2.58 4.77
N LEU A 17 -61.75 3.51 4.11
CA LEU A 17 -61.19 4.25 2.97
C LEU A 17 -60.02 5.16 3.38
N LYS A 18 -60.04 5.73 4.59
CA LYS A 18 -58.90 6.49 5.13
C LYS A 18 -57.70 5.59 5.42
N GLN A 19 -57.93 4.39 5.99
CA GLN A 19 -56.87 3.41 6.20
C GLN A 19 -56.26 2.94 4.89
N GLU A 20 -57.07 2.65 3.86
CA GLU A 20 -56.58 2.25 2.53
C GLU A 20 -55.77 3.37 1.85
N PHE A 21 -56.18 4.62 2.02
CA PHE A 21 -55.42 5.76 1.50
C PHE A 21 -54.07 5.94 2.21
N GLU A 22 -54.03 5.79 3.53
CA GLU A 22 -52.77 5.84 4.28
C GLU A 22 -51.84 4.67 3.92
N GLU A 23 -52.37 3.45 3.74
CA GLU A 23 -51.57 2.30 3.32
C GLU A 23 -50.96 2.50 1.92
N LEU A 24 -51.71 3.09 0.98
CA LEU A 24 -51.20 3.43 -0.35
C LEU A 24 -50.05 4.46 -0.28
N GLN A 25 -50.20 5.50 0.54
CA GLN A 25 -49.14 6.50 0.74
C GLN A 25 -47.87 5.89 1.34
N ILE A 26 -48.02 4.96 2.30
CA ILE A 26 -46.89 4.25 2.91
C ILE A 26 -46.20 3.34 1.88
N GLN A 27 -46.97 2.59 1.08
CA GLN A 27 -46.42 1.72 0.03
C GLN A 27 -45.65 2.50 -1.02
N ASP A 28 -46.13 3.69 -1.42
CA ASP A 28 -45.43 4.53 -2.37
C ASP A 28 -44.15 5.14 -1.79
N PHE A 29 -44.15 5.51 -0.50
CA PHE A 29 -42.94 5.95 0.20
C PHE A 29 -41.88 4.84 0.29
N ILE A 30 -42.29 3.59 0.61
CA ILE A 30 -41.39 2.44 0.66
C ILE A 30 -40.81 2.13 -0.73
N LYS A 31 -41.63 2.18 -1.79
CA LYS A 31 -41.15 1.99 -3.17
C LYS A 31 -40.13 3.07 -3.56
N GLN A 32 -40.43 4.33 -3.28
CA GLN A 32 -39.48 5.43 -3.53
C GLN A 32 -38.17 5.20 -2.77
N ALA A 33 -38.22 4.96 -1.46
CA ALA A 33 -37.04 4.73 -0.63
C ALA A 33 -36.19 3.54 -1.11
N THR A 34 -36.82 2.45 -1.53
CA THR A 34 -36.13 1.25 -2.04
C THR A 34 -35.48 1.53 -3.40
N THR A 35 -36.12 2.34 -4.25
CA THR A 35 -35.58 2.72 -5.57
C THR A 35 -34.39 3.67 -5.44
N TYR A 36 -34.44 4.63 -4.50
CA TYR A 36 -33.32 5.52 -4.22
C TYR A 36 -32.11 4.80 -3.60
N ASN A 37 -32.34 3.85 -2.69
CA ASN A 37 -31.24 3.07 -2.09
C ASN A 37 -30.58 2.08 -3.06
N THR A 38 -31.35 1.47 -3.97
CA THR A 38 -30.77 0.56 -4.98
C THR A 38 -29.95 1.32 -6.03
N PHE A 39 -30.35 2.54 -6.39
CA PHE A 39 -29.62 3.40 -7.32
C PHE A 39 -28.29 3.94 -6.76
N THR A 40 -28.24 4.25 -5.45
CA THR A 40 -27.01 4.75 -4.79
C THR A 40 -25.99 3.63 -4.55
N MET A 41 -26.42 2.40 -4.26
CA MET A 41 -25.52 1.26 -4.04
C MET A 41 -24.95 0.65 -5.32
N SER A 42 -25.60 0.83 -6.49
CA SER A 42 -25.11 0.24 -7.75
C SER A 42 -24.00 1.04 -8.44
N SER A 43 -23.77 2.29 -8.02
CA SER A 43 -22.88 3.22 -8.72
C SER A 43 -21.45 3.26 -8.17
N THR A 44 -21.20 2.77 -6.96
CA THR A 44 -19.86 2.71 -6.36
C THR A 44 -19.49 1.27 -6.06
N SER A 45 -18.38 0.81 -6.64
CA SER A 45 -17.83 -0.52 -6.31
C SER A 45 -16.96 -0.45 -5.05
N ASN A 46 -16.56 -1.59 -4.49
CA ASN A 46 -15.59 -1.63 -3.38
C ASN A 46 -14.24 -0.96 -3.73
N VAL A 47 -13.97 -0.78 -5.02
CA VAL A 47 -12.78 -0.11 -5.54
C VAL A 47 -13.06 1.32 -6.04
N GLY A 48 -14.22 1.91 -5.73
CA GLY A 48 -14.54 3.31 -6.08
C GLY A 48 -15.40 3.49 -7.34
N ASP A 49 -15.40 4.72 -7.88
CA ASP A 49 -16.19 5.15 -9.04
C ASP A 49 -15.57 4.65 -10.35
N ARG A 50 -16.37 3.97 -11.19
CA ARG A 50 -15.92 3.40 -12.47
C ARG A 50 -15.51 4.46 -13.49
N ARG A 51 -15.97 5.70 -13.33
CA ARG A 51 -15.61 6.82 -14.24
C ARG A 51 -14.18 7.31 -14.07
N ALA A 52 -13.53 6.97 -12.96
CA ALA A 52 -12.14 7.33 -12.69
C ALA A 52 -11.14 6.41 -13.41
N TYR A 53 -11.59 5.23 -13.87
CA TYR A 53 -10.74 4.23 -14.52
C TYR A 53 -10.91 4.29 -16.03
N GLU A 54 -9.80 4.33 -16.75
CA GLU A 54 -9.81 4.20 -18.21
C GLU A 54 -9.96 2.72 -18.59
N ASN A 55 -10.47 2.42 -19.81
CA ASN A 55 -10.75 1.06 -20.27
C ASN A 55 -9.56 0.08 -20.18
N SER A 56 -8.33 0.57 -20.02
CA SER A 56 -7.12 -0.24 -19.90
C SER A 56 -6.71 -0.55 -18.46
N ASP A 57 -7.26 0.13 -17.46
CA ASP A 57 -6.88 -0.04 -16.04
C ASP A 57 -7.51 -1.27 -15.38
N GLN A 58 -8.57 -1.82 -15.98
CA GLN A 58 -9.32 -2.98 -15.47
C GLN A 58 -9.33 -4.15 -16.45
N LYS A 59 -8.25 -4.36 -17.21
CA LYS A 59 -8.12 -5.55 -18.07
C LYS A 59 -7.70 -6.76 -17.24
N ASN A 60 -8.56 -7.78 -17.19
CA ASN A 60 -8.17 -9.12 -16.73
C ASN A 60 -7.52 -9.85 -17.91
N TYR A 61 -6.20 -9.96 -17.89
CA TYR A 61 -5.47 -10.77 -18.87
C TYR A 61 -5.64 -12.25 -18.54
N THR A 62 -5.77 -13.08 -19.57
CA THR A 62 -5.69 -14.53 -19.44
C THR A 62 -4.27 -14.97 -19.14
N ASP A 63 -4.10 -16.12 -18.49
CA ASP A 63 -2.77 -16.68 -18.19
C ASP A 63 -1.91 -16.85 -19.46
N ASP A 64 -2.55 -17.17 -20.59
CA ASP A 64 -1.90 -17.30 -21.90
C ASP A 64 -1.40 -15.95 -22.45
N GLU A 65 -2.19 -14.88 -22.33
CA GLU A 65 -1.78 -13.52 -22.73
C GLU A 65 -0.63 -13.01 -21.83
N ILE A 66 -0.68 -13.29 -20.53
CA ILE A 66 0.41 -12.97 -19.60
C ILE A 66 1.70 -13.73 -19.99
N ALA A 67 1.58 -15.01 -20.33
CA ALA A 67 2.71 -15.83 -20.76
C ALA A 67 3.31 -15.34 -22.10
N GLN A 68 2.47 -14.89 -23.04
CA GLN A 68 2.91 -14.28 -24.30
C GLN A 68 3.61 -12.95 -24.08
N MET A 69 3.06 -12.04 -23.27
CA MET A 69 3.72 -10.77 -22.92
C MET A 69 5.07 -11.00 -22.23
N LYS A 70 5.16 -11.98 -21.32
CA LYS A 70 6.45 -12.40 -20.72
C LYS A 70 7.42 -13.02 -21.73
N LYS A 71 6.91 -13.63 -22.80
CA LYS A 71 7.73 -14.18 -23.89
C LYS A 71 8.29 -13.09 -24.80
N GLU A 72 7.48 -12.08 -25.10
CA GLU A 72 7.90 -10.91 -25.88
C GLU A 72 8.89 -10.04 -25.11
N ASN A 73 8.75 -9.92 -23.79
CA ASN A 73 9.71 -9.19 -22.95
C ASN A 73 10.99 -9.98 -22.61
N ARG A 74 11.05 -11.27 -22.96
CA ARG A 74 12.18 -12.18 -22.65
C ARG A 74 13.44 -11.85 -23.45
N PHE A 75 13.31 -11.10 -24.54
CA PHE A 75 14.46 -10.63 -25.33
C PHE A 75 15.33 -9.61 -24.58
N HIS A 76 14.87 -9.08 -23.45
CA HIS A 76 15.63 -8.20 -22.55
C HIS A 76 16.06 -8.86 -21.24
N GLU A 77 15.70 -10.12 -21.01
CA GLU A 77 16.08 -10.84 -19.81
C GLU A 77 17.50 -11.40 -19.97
N GLY A 78 18.41 -10.99 -19.08
CA GLY A 78 19.76 -11.54 -19.02
C GLY A 78 19.71 -13.03 -18.67
N LYS A 79 20.63 -13.82 -19.23
CA LYS A 79 20.72 -15.27 -18.94
C LYS A 79 20.93 -15.49 -17.43
N ASP A 80 20.24 -16.48 -16.87
CA ASP A 80 20.41 -16.89 -15.47
C ASP A 80 21.89 -17.07 -15.13
N ASN A 81 22.32 -16.47 -14.00
CA ASN A 81 23.69 -16.45 -13.49
C ASN A 81 24.72 -15.61 -14.26
N SER A 82 24.32 -14.75 -15.20
CA SER A 82 25.25 -13.84 -15.90
C SER A 82 26.01 -12.88 -14.97
N HIS A 83 25.57 -12.71 -13.73
CA HIS A 83 26.21 -11.85 -12.73
C HIS A 83 27.07 -12.61 -11.70
N GLN A 84 27.13 -13.94 -11.77
CA GLN A 84 27.93 -14.73 -10.82
C GLN A 84 29.42 -14.65 -11.15
N ALA A 85 30.20 -14.05 -10.26
CA ALA A 85 31.65 -13.95 -10.43
C ALA A 85 32.36 -15.32 -10.41
N ASN A 86 31.74 -16.33 -9.79
CA ASN A 86 32.25 -17.68 -9.65
C ASN A 86 31.46 -18.70 -10.49
N ASP A 87 30.90 -18.29 -11.64
CA ASP A 87 30.22 -19.23 -12.52
C ASP A 87 31.19 -20.36 -12.95
N SER A 88 30.72 -21.60 -12.79
CA SER A 88 31.38 -22.81 -13.24
C SER A 88 31.62 -22.83 -14.75
N LYS A 89 30.76 -22.15 -15.53
CA LYS A 89 30.84 -22.05 -17.00
C LYS A 89 31.69 -20.88 -17.49
N ASP A 90 32.26 -20.11 -16.57
CA ASP A 90 33.11 -18.99 -16.91
C ASP A 90 34.52 -19.46 -17.29
N GLU A 91 34.93 -19.09 -18.51
CA GLU A 91 36.20 -19.43 -19.15
C GLU A 91 37.40 -18.68 -18.57
N ARG A 92 37.20 -17.74 -17.63
CA ARG A 92 38.31 -17.09 -16.90
C ARG A 92 39.11 -18.13 -16.11
N THR A 93 40.44 -18.05 -16.22
CA THR A 93 41.36 -18.87 -15.42
C THR A 93 41.15 -18.65 -13.91
N ILE A 94 41.43 -19.67 -13.09
CA ILE A 94 41.29 -19.61 -11.62
C ILE A 94 42.03 -18.42 -11.01
N ALA A 95 43.26 -18.13 -11.48
CA ALA A 95 44.04 -16.97 -11.03
C ALA A 95 43.33 -15.63 -11.28
N ASN A 96 42.69 -15.48 -12.44
CA ASN A 96 41.93 -14.27 -12.79
C ASN A 96 40.60 -14.16 -12.02
N LYS A 97 39.99 -15.29 -11.65
CA LYS A 97 38.80 -15.30 -10.78
C LYS A 97 39.18 -14.83 -9.37
N LEU A 98 40.26 -15.40 -8.81
CA LEU A 98 40.76 -15.05 -7.47
C LEU A 98 41.20 -13.57 -7.41
N ALA A 99 42.00 -13.12 -8.37
CA ALA A 99 42.47 -11.73 -8.40
C ALA A 99 41.33 -10.71 -8.55
N ARG A 100 40.19 -11.09 -9.17
CA ARG A 100 39.01 -10.23 -9.20
C ARG A 100 38.28 -10.20 -7.86
N GLU A 101 38.17 -11.33 -7.19
CA GLU A 101 37.48 -11.39 -5.89
C GLU A 101 38.28 -10.65 -4.81
N GLU A 102 39.62 -10.81 -4.79
CA GLU A 102 40.51 -10.03 -3.91
C GLU A 102 40.35 -8.52 -4.12
N LYS A 103 40.26 -8.06 -5.38
CA LYS A 103 39.99 -6.66 -5.68
C LYS A 103 38.62 -6.21 -5.20
N ARG A 104 37.57 -7.03 -5.35
CA ARG A 104 36.22 -6.70 -4.90
C ARG A 104 36.14 -6.54 -3.38
N GLU A 105 36.83 -7.40 -2.63
CA GLU A 105 36.93 -7.27 -1.17
C GLU A 105 37.56 -5.94 -0.77
N GLN A 106 38.59 -5.50 -1.50
CA GLN A 106 39.28 -4.22 -1.28
C GLN A 106 38.46 -3.01 -1.76
N GLU A 107 37.77 -3.10 -2.91
CA GLU A 107 36.89 -2.06 -3.46
C GLU A 107 35.74 -1.70 -2.50
N ALA A 108 35.19 -2.69 -1.78
CA ALA A 108 34.15 -2.45 -0.78
C ALA A 108 34.60 -1.52 0.35
N GLU A 109 35.90 -1.36 0.57
CA GLU A 109 36.47 -0.45 1.56
C GLU A 109 37.05 0.83 0.94
N GLU A 110 37.61 0.74 -0.27
CA GLU A 110 38.40 1.79 -0.91
C GLU A 110 37.55 2.82 -1.71
N GLU A 111 36.41 2.43 -2.29
CA GLU A 111 35.58 3.33 -3.13
C GLU A 111 34.55 4.17 -2.36
N LYS A 112 34.62 4.24 -1.03
CA LYS A 112 33.71 5.09 -0.26
C LYS A 112 34.11 6.54 -0.44
N THR A 113 33.28 7.29 -1.17
CA THR A 113 33.42 8.74 -1.30
C THR A 113 33.43 9.40 0.08
N GLN A 114 33.96 10.62 0.17
CA GLN A 114 33.94 11.34 1.45
C GLN A 114 32.49 11.49 1.98
N GLU A 115 31.52 11.69 1.08
CA GLU A 115 30.10 11.71 1.41
C GLU A 115 29.59 10.37 1.99
N ASP A 116 30.05 9.22 1.47
CA ASP A 116 29.69 7.90 2.02
C ASP A 116 30.20 7.71 3.45
N LYS A 117 31.37 8.26 3.76
CA LYS A 117 31.94 8.22 5.10
C LYS A 117 31.15 9.14 6.04
N GLU A 118 30.80 10.33 5.57
CA GLU A 118 29.99 11.29 6.33
C GLU A 118 28.57 10.76 6.60
N ARG A 119 27.92 10.12 5.61
CA ARG A 119 26.60 9.46 5.76
C ARG A 119 26.56 8.42 6.88
N LYS A 120 27.67 7.69 7.07
CA LYS A 120 27.78 6.65 8.11
C LYS A 120 27.89 7.21 9.52
N ILE A 121 28.40 8.43 9.64
CA ILE A 121 28.60 9.11 10.93
C ILE A 121 27.32 9.84 11.33
N ASP A 122 26.74 10.62 10.44
CA ASP A 122 25.45 11.28 10.66
C ASP A 122 24.69 11.31 9.32
N PRO A 123 23.47 10.74 9.26
CA PRO A 123 22.66 10.72 8.05
C PRO A 123 22.32 12.13 7.52
N ALA A 124 22.37 13.17 8.37
CA ALA A 124 22.07 14.55 8.00
C ALA A 124 23.31 15.37 7.54
N LEU A 125 24.54 14.86 7.70
CA LEU A 125 25.77 15.58 7.35
C LEU A 125 25.90 15.95 5.86
N PRO A 126 25.69 15.03 4.90
CA PRO A 126 25.88 15.34 3.49
C PRO A 126 24.96 16.46 3.00
N ALA A 127 23.71 16.46 3.47
CA ALA A 127 22.75 17.51 3.14
C ALA A 127 23.19 18.88 3.68
N LYS A 128 23.65 18.92 4.94
CA LYS A 128 24.17 20.14 5.56
C LYS A 128 25.43 20.65 4.88
N ASN A 129 26.34 19.77 4.50
CA ASN A 129 27.57 20.10 3.79
C ASN A 129 27.28 20.72 2.41
N HIS A 130 26.18 20.30 1.78
CA HIS A 130 25.72 20.87 0.51
C HIS A 130 24.79 22.09 0.68
N GLY A 131 24.58 22.58 1.92
CA GLY A 131 23.70 23.72 2.20
C GLY A 131 22.21 23.44 2.03
N ASN A 132 21.82 22.17 1.95
CA ASN A 132 20.43 21.74 1.79
C ASN A 132 19.81 21.32 3.12
N GLU A 133 18.48 21.36 3.19
CA GLU A 133 17.76 20.83 4.34
C GLU A 133 17.80 19.28 4.31
N PRO A 134 18.15 18.61 5.42
CA PRO A 134 18.13 17.15 5.48
C PRO A 134 16.71 16.61 5.33
N SER A 135 16.60 15.41 4.72
CA SER A 135 15.32 14.74 4.52
C SER A 135 14.64 14.41 5.85
N LYS A 136 13.31 14.21 5.82
CA LYS A 136 12.55 13.79 7.00
C LYS A 136 13.11 12.51 7.63
N GLY A 137 13.53 11.55 6.79
CA GLY A 137 14.15 10.30 7.26
C GLY A 137 15.49 10.55 7.95
N ALA A 138 16.39 11.32 7.33
CA ALA A 138 17.70 11.63 7.93
C ALA A 138 17.60 12.38 9.26
N LYS A 139 16.56 13.20 9.45
CA LYS A 139 16.28 13.85 10.75
C LYS A 139 15.84 12.85 11.81
N LEU A 140 14.91 11.94 11.46
CA LEU A 140 14.43 10.90 12.37
C LEU A 140 15.54 9.91 12.74
N ASP A 141 16.35 9.49 11.78
CA ASP A 141 17.48 8.58 12.03
C ASP A 141 18.47 9.22 13.01
N LYS A 142 18.72 10.53 12.88
CA LYS A 142 19.58 11.27 13.82
C LYS A 142 18.96 11.37 15.22
N GLU A 143 17.67 11.67 15.31
CA GLU A 143 16.94 11.74 16.60
C GLU A 143 16.93 10.38 17.31
N LEU A 144 16.68 9.30 16.59
CA LEU A 144 16.74 7.93 17.13
C LEU A 144 18.13 7.58 17.65
N GLN A 145 19.19 7.93 16.91
CA GLN A 145 20.57 7.72 17.37
C GLN A 145 20.87 8.49 18.66
N GLU A 146 20.46 9.75 18.75
CA GLU A 146 20.65 10.58 19.95
C GLU A 146 19.87 10.01 21.15
N GLU A 147 18.61 9.58 20.94
CA GLU A 147 17.80 8.92 21.96
C GLU A 147 18.41 7.58 22.42
N GLU A 148 18.88 6.74 21.50
CA GLU A 148 19.55 5.47 21.81
C GLU A 148 20.84 5.68 22.61
N GLU A 149 21.65 6.68 22.24
CA GLU A 149 22.85 7.03 23.00
C GLU A 149 22.51 7.54 24.41
N GLU A 150 21.47 8.35 24.56
CA GLU A 150 21.00 8.80 25.86
C GLU A 150 20.48 7.64 26.71
N LEU A 151 19.71 6.74 26.11
CA LEU A 151 19.23 5.52 26.76
C LEU A 151 20.39 4.62 27.14
N LEU A 152 21.43 4.50 26.31
CA LEU A 152 22.63 3.72 26.59
C LEU A 152 23.43 4.33 27.75
N LYS A 153 23.54 5.67 27.83
CA LYS A 153 24.16 6.38 28.96
C LYS A 153 23.35 6.18 30.24
N LYS A 154 22.02 6.29 30.19
CA LYS A 154 21.10 6.03 31.31
C LYS A 154 21.14 4.55 31.74
N LYS A 155 21.30 3.63 30.78
CA LYS A 155 21.41 2.17 30.97
C LYS A 155 22.84 1.70 31.26
N GLY A 156 23.85 2.58 31.24
CA GLY A 156 25.27 2.28 31.53
C GLY A 156 25.54 1.68 32.92
N ASN A 157 24.49 1.49 33.71
CA ASN A 157 24.48 0.74 34.96
C ASN A 157 24.00 -0.72 34.84
N PHE A 158 23.67 -1.22 33.64
CA PHE A 158 23.16 -2.58 33.39
C PHE A 158 24.09 -3.33 32.42
N GLY A 159 25.21 -3.82 32.95
CA GLY A 159 26.17 -4.71 32.30
C GLY A 159 27.22 -5.14 33.32
N PRO A 160 27.80 -6.35 33.23
CA PRO A 160 28.84 -6.77 34.17
C PRO A 160 30.00 -5.78 34.08
N LYS A 161 30.32 -5.11 35.20
CA LYS A 161 31.54 -4.32 35.31
C LYS A 161 32.70 -5.27 35.05
N ALA A 162 33.44 -5.07 33.96
CA ALA A 162 34.72 -5.74 33.78
C ALA A 162 35.55 -5.43 35.03
N ALA A 163 35.82 -6.46 35.84
CA ALA A 163 36.78 -6.36 36.92
C ALA A 163 38.15 -6.11 36.26
N ASN A 164 38.87 -5.13 36.80
CA ASN A 164 40.14 -4.61 36.29
C ASN A 164 41.15 -5.71 35.92
#